data_AF-A0A536B672-F1
#
_entry.id   AF-A0A536B672-F1
#
_cell.length_a   1.000
_cell.length_b   1.000
_cell.length_c   1.000
_cell.angle_alpha   90.00
_cell.angle_beta   90.00
_cell.angle_gamma   90.00
#
_symmetry.space_group_name_H-M   'P 1'
#
loop_
_entity.id
_entity.type
_entity.pdbx_description
1 polymer ?
#
loop_
_entity_poly.entity_id
_entity_poly.type
_entity_poly.pdbx_seq_one_letter_code
_entity_poly.pdbx_strand_id
1 'polypeptide(L)'
;MEQPTTLAQLRQSEYRVLPVKQEMRKNLIRKIKAGEELFPGIIGFEGSVIPQIENAILSGQDIVFLGERGQAKSRLIRLLTSLLDEEVPVIDGCEINDN
;
A
#
# COMPACT_ATOMS: atom_id res chain seq x y z
N MET A 1 -5.03 -14.62 13.90
CA MET A 1 -6.24 -13.92 14.40
C MET A 1 -7.43 -14.50 13.66
N GLU A 2 -8.57 -14.65 14.31
CA GLU A 2 -9.79 -15.17 13.67
C GLU A 2 -10.38 -14.07 12.77
N GLN A 3 -10.62 -14.37 11.49
CA GLN A 3 -11.17 -13.41 10.54
C GLN A 3 -12.69 -13.23 10.79
N PRO A 4 -13.23 -12.00 10.64
CA PRO A 4 -14.66 -11.77 10.80
C PRO A 4 -15.46 -12.51 9.72
N THR A 5 -16.45 -13.29 10.13
CA THR A 5 -17.33 -14.08 9.24
C THR A 5 -18.72 -13.47 9.08
N THR A 6 -19.01 -12.41 9.84
CA THR A 6 -20.29 -11.70 9.80
C THR A 6 -20.05 -10.20 9.73
N LEU A 7 -21.01 -9.45 9.18
CA LEU A 7 -20.95 -7.98 9.16
C LEU A 7 -20.86 -7.38 10.56
N ALA A 8 -21.51 -8.01 11.56
CA ALA A 8 -21.41 -7.58 12.95
C ALA A 8 -19.98 -7.72 13.49
N GLN A 9 -19.32 -8.85 13.24
CA GLN A 9 -17.91 -9.06 13.61
C GLN A 9 -16.98 -8.10 12.84
N LEU A 10 -17.23 -7.86 11.55
CA LEU A 10 -16.43 -6.92 10.77
C LEU A 10 -16.56 -5.48 11.29
N ARG A 11 -17.76 -5.05 11.70
CA ARG A 11 -17.99 -3.75 12.35
C ARG A 11 -17.37 -3.64 13.74
N GLN A 12 -17.25 -4.77 14.46
CA GLN A 12 -16.54 -4.85 15.74
C GLN A 12 -15.03 -4.88 15.54
N SER A 13 -14.55 -5.39 14.41
CA SER A 13 -13.17 -5.20 13.99
C SER A 13 -12.93 -3.73 13.67
N GLU A 14 -11.74 -3.20 13.93
CA GLU A 14 -11.39 -1.81 13.59
C GLU A 14 -11.22 -1.59 12.07
N TYR A 15 -11.85 -2.43 11.24
CA TYR A 15 -11.80 -2.32 9.79
C TYR A 15 -12.47 -1.02 9.33
N ARG A 16 -11.75 -0.25 8.53
CA ARG A 16 -12.24 0.97 7.89
C ARG A 16 -11.82 0.96 6.44
N VAL A 17 -12.77 1.21 5.56
CA VAL A 17 -12.48 1.43 4.14
C VAL A 17 -11.75 2.76 4.01
N LEU A 18 -10.51 2.71 3.51
CA LEU A 18 -9.68 3.87 3.28
C LEU A 18 -9.50 4.09 1.79
N PRO A 19 -9.40 5.35 1.32
CA PRO A 19 -8.89 5.62 -0.01
C PRO A 19 -7.48 5.02 -0.17
N VAL A 20 -7.17 4.47 -1.35
CA VAL A 20 -5.88 3.82 -1.66
C VAL A 20 -4.67 4.65 -1.19
N LYS A 21 -4.67 5.97 -1.43
CA LYS A 21 -3.58 6.85 -0.98
C LYS A 21 -3.42 6.91 0.54
N GLN A 22 -4.53 6.88 1.29
CA GLN A 22 -4.50 6.88 2.76
C GLN A 22 -4.04 5.53 3.30
N GLU A 23 -4.47 4.43 2.69
CA GLU A 23 -4.03 3.08 3.03
C GLU A 23 -2.52 2.90 2.80
N MET A 24 -2.03 3.28 1.62
CA MET A 24 -0.60 3.27 1.30
C MET A 24 0.20 4.09 2.30
N ARG A 25 -0.29 5.28 2.68
CA ARG A 25 0.35 6.13 3.69
C ARG A 25 0.35 5.48 5.07
N LYS A 26 -0.78 4.91 5.53
CA LYS A 26 -0.90 4.19 6.80
C LYS A 26 0.14 3.06 6.88
N ASN A 27 0.21 2.25 5.83
CA ASN A 27 1.07 1.08 5.78
C ASN A 27 2.54 1.44 5.59
N LEU A 28 2.85 2.49 4.83
CA LEU A 28 4.21 3.04 4.74
C LEU A 28 4.73 3.48 6.11
N ILE A 29 3.94 4.24 6.87
CA ILE A 29 4.32 4.67 8.22
C ILE A 29 4.57 3.46 9.13
N ARG A 30 3.73 2.43 9.05
CA ARG A 30 3.91 1.18 9.81
C ARG A 30 5.24 0.52 9.49
N LYS A 31 5.53 0.33 8.19
CA LYS A 31 6.76 -0.32 7.72
C LYS A 31 8.02 0.46 8.11
N ILE A 32 8.00 1.79 7.96
CA ILE A 32 9.12 2.66 8.39
C ILE A 32 9.36 2.51 9.90
N LYS A 33 8.29 2.56 10.73
CA LYS A 33 8.41 2.38 12.18
C LYS A 33 8.95 1.00 12.58
N ALA A 34 8.60 -0.03 11.81
CA ALA A 34 9.05 -1.40 12.03
C ALA A 34 10.47 -1.66 11.48
N GLY A 35 11.07 -0.71 10.74
CA GLY A 35 12.35 -0.92 10.06
C GLY A 35 12.28 -1.96 8.94
N GLU A 36 11.09 -2.19 8.36
CA GLU A 36 10.90 -3.12 7.25
C GLU A 36 11.48 -2.55 5.95
N GLU A 37 12.09 -3.42 5.13
CA GLU A 37 12.52 -3.06 3.78
C GLU A 37 11.29 -2.79 2.89
N LEU A 38 11.22 -1.59 2.31
CA LEU A 38 10.06 -1.16 1.50
C LEU A 38 10.10 -1.69 0.06
N PHE A 39 11.29 -1.75 -0.54
CA PHE A 39 11.45 -2.03 -1.96
C PHE A 39 12.48 -3.15 -2.21
N PRO A 40 12.19 -4.39 -1.75
CA PRO A 40 13.13 -5.49 -1.82
C PRO A 40 13.63 -5.78 -3.24
N GLY A 41 14.95 -5.90 -3.36
CA GLY A 41 15.64 -6.16 -4.63
C GLY A 41 15.68 -4.97 -5.60
N ILE A 42 15.33 -3.77 -5.16
CA ILE A 42 15.78 -2.54 -5.81
C ILE A 42 17.18 -2.25 -5.29
N ILE A 43 18.16 -2.26 -6.19
CA ILE A 43 19.56 -1.98 -5.86
C ILE A 43 19.84 -0.55 -6.28
N GLY A 44 20.30 0.29 -5.35
CA GLY A 44 20.48 1.71 -5.60
C GLY A 44 19.21 2.53 -5.34
N PHE A 45 19.32 3.85 -5.56
CA PHE A 45 18.27 4.85 -5.33
C PHE A 45 17.91 5.17 -3.87
N GLU A 46 18.61 4.59 -2.90
CA GLU A 46 18.40 4.85 -1.46
C GLU A 46 18.62 6.34 -1.13
N GLY A 47 19.53 7.01 -1.86
CA GLY A 47 19.79 8.44 -1.73
C GLY A 47 19.04 9.34 -2.71
N SER A 48 18.12 8.82 -3.54
CA SER A 48 17.46 9.63 -4.58
C SER A 48 15.98 9.31 -4.76
N VAL A 49 15.65 8.23 -5.48
CA VAL A 49 14.26 7.95 -5.89
C VAL A 49 13.43 7.41 -4.74
N ILE A 50 13.99 6.53 -3.90
CA ILE A 50 13.24 5.91 -2.78
C ILE A 50 12.72 6.97 -1.80
N PRO A 51 13.55 7.91 -1.30
CA PRO A 51 13.07 8.99 -0.44
C PRO A 51 12.01 9.87 -1.09
N GLN A 52 12.06 10.09 -2.41
CA GLN A 52 11.05 10.87 -3.12
C GLN A 52 9.70 10.14 -3.19
N ILE A 53 9.72 8.82 -3.40
CA ILE A 53 8.50 8.00 -3.38
C ILE A 53 7.89 8.03 -1.97
N GLU A 54 8.68 7.83 -0.93
CA GLU A 54 8.22 7.90 0.46
C GLU A 54 7.55 9.24 0.75
N ASN A 55 8.21 10.35 0.42
CA ASN A 55 7.67 11.70 0.62
C ASN A 55 6.39 11.95 -0.16
N ALA A 56 6.30 11.48 -1.41
CA ALA A 56 5.12 11.63 -2.24
C ALA A 56 3.92 10.87 -1.64
N ILE A 57 4.13 9.63 -1.16
CA ILE A 57 3.09 8.82 -0.51
C ILE A 57 2.65 9.46 0.81
N LEU A 58 3.61 9.88 1.66
CA LEU A 58 3.31 10.57 2.91
C LEU A 58 2.52 11.87 2.69
N SER A 59 2.75 12.54 1.56
CA SER A 59 2.07 13.76 1.16
C SER A 59 0.77 13.53 0.38
N GLY A 60 0.43 12.28 0.02
CA GLY A 60 -0.76 11.95 -0.77
C GLY A 60 -0.72 12.42 -2.24
N GLN A 61 0.48 12.62 -2.79
CA GLN A 61 0.68 13.10 -4.16
C GLN A 61 0.48 11.99 -5.20
N ASP A 62 0.20 12.41 -6.44
CA ASP A 62 0.29 11.54 -7.60
C ASP A 62 1.75 11.41 -8.06
N ILE A 63 2.18 10.21 -8.44
CA ILE A 63 3.57 9.91 -8.78
C ILE A 63 3.67 9.58 -10.26
N VAL A 64 4.58 10.27 -10.96
CA VAL A 64 4.93 9.96 -12.36
C VAL A 64 6.38 9.49 -12.41
N PHE A 65 6.59 8.26 -12.89
CA PHE A 65 7.94 7.70 -13.05
C PHE A 65 8.51 8.05 -14.43
N LEU A 66 9.54 8.88 -14.46
CA LEU A 66 10.28 9.24 -15.68
C LEU A 66 11.71 8.71 -15.60
N GLY A 67 12.24 8.23 -16.73
CA GLY A 67 13.59 7.69 -16.80
C GLY A 67 13.78 6.77 -18.00
N GLU A 68 15.01 6.33 -18.23
CA GLU A 68 15.38 5.49 -19.37
C GLU A 68 14.92 4.03 -19.22
N ARG A 69 14.96 3.29 -20.32
CA ARG A 69 14.66 1.84 -20.32
C ARG A 69 15.68 1.12 -19.42
N GLY A 70 15.19 0.20 -18.57
CA GLY A 70 16.04 -0.59 -17.68
C GLY A 70 16.24 -0.01 -16.27
N GLN A 71 15.80 1.23 -15.99
CA GLN A 71 15.97 1.87 -14.67
C GLN A 71 14.93 1.45 -13.61
N ALA A 72 14.46 0.21 -13.63
CA ALA A 72 13.56 -0.36 -12.62
C ALA A 72 12.19 0.33 -12.38
N LYS A 73 11.76 1.31 -13.19
CA LYS A 73 10.45 2.00 -13.04
C LYS A 73 9.27 1.05 -12.81
N SER A 74 9.10 0.07 -13.72
CA SER A 74 8.00 -0.90 -13.59
C SER A 74 8.17 -1.87 -12.43
N ARG A 75 9.39 -2.04 -11.89
CA ARG A 75 9.64 -2.85 -10.70
C ARG A 75 9.20 -2.10 -9.46
N LEU A 76 9.56 -0.81 -9.35
CA LEU A 76 9.09 0.08 -8.29
C LEU A 76 7.56 0.17 -8.24
N ILE A 77 6.91 0.40 -9.39
CA ILE A 77 5.43 0.47 -9.45
C ILE A 77 4.78 -0.81 -8.91
N ARG A 78 5.32 -1.99 -9.24
CA ARG A 78 4.78 -3.25 -8.72
C ARG A 78 4.99 -3.40 -7.22
N LEU A 79 6.13 -2.95 -6.70
CA LEU A 79 6.42 -2.99 -5.27
C LEU A 79 5.52 -2.05 -4.47
N LEU A 80 4.96 -0.98 -5.06
CA LEU A 80 3.98 -0.13 -4.35
C LEU A 80 2.76 -0.90 -3.85
N THR A 81 2.40 -2.02 -4.49
CA THR A 81 1.30 -2.88 -4.04
C THR A 81 1.57 -3.53 -2.68
N SER A 82 2.83 -3.64 -2.23
CA SER A 82 3.15 -4.15 -0.89
C SER A 82 2.80 -3.16 0.23
N LEU A 83 2.31 -1.97 -0.12
CA LEU A 83 1.76 -0.99 0.81
C LEU A 83 0.23 -1.07 0.92
N LEU A 84 -0.41 -1.98 0.18
CA LEU A 84 -1.83 -2.28 0.33
C LEU A 84 -2.02 -3.47 1.28
N ASP A 85 -3.18 -3.53 1.92
CA ASP A 85 -3.60 -4.63 2.76
C ASP A 85 -3.76 -5.89 1.89
N GLU A 86 -3.32 -7.05 2.39
CA GLU A 86 -3.29 -8.31 1.64
C GLU A 86 -4.69 -8.86 1.32
N GLU A 87 -5.64 -8.55 2.19
CA GLU A 87 -7.00 -9.02 2.13
C GLU A 87 -7.98 -7.84 2.26
N VAL A 88 -9.06 -7.89 1.50
CA VAL A 88 -10.19 -6.97 1.61
C VAL A 88 -11.44 -7.82 1.85
N PRO A 89 -12.25 -7.53 2.89
CA PRO A 89 -13.47 -8.27 3.15
C PRO A 89 -14.47 -8.06 2.01
N VAL A 90 -15.24 -9.11 1.72
CA VAL A 90 -16.32 -9.09 0.72
C VAL A 90 -17.60 -9.64 1.34
N ILE A 91 -18.75 -9.13 0.90
CA ILE A 91 -20.06 -9.67 1.27
C ILE A 91 -20.44 -10.74 0.25
N ASP A 92 -20.61 -11.98 0.70
CA ASP A 92 -21.02 -13.08 -0.17
C ASP A 92 -22.37 -12.77 -0.85
N GLY A 93 -22.46 -13.07 -2.14
CA GLY A 93 -23.63 -12.74 -2.97
C GLY A 93 -23.77 -11.26 -3.38
N CYS A 94 -22.85 -10.37 -3.00
CA CYS A 94 -22.81 -8.99 -3.48
C CYS A 94 -21.83 -8.88 -4.67
N GLU A 95 -22.34 -8.53 -5.85
CA GLU A 95 -21.52 -8.38 -7.06
C GLU A 95 -20.64 -7.12 -7.04
N ILE A 96 -21.02 -6.14 -6.23
CA ILE A 96 -20.29 -4.88 -6.07
C ILE A 96 -19.64 -4.83 -4.70
N ASN A 97 -18.54 -4.10 -4.61
CA ASN A 97 -17.89 -3.84 -3.33
C ASN A 97 -18.68 -2.74 -2.61
N ASP A 98 -19.75 -3.14 -1.93
CA ASP A 98 -20.62 -2.25 -1.17
C ASP A 98 -20.02 -2.02 0.23
N ASN A 99 -20.06 -0.77 0.72
CA ASN A 99 -19.35 -0.35 1.93
C ASN A 99 -20.28 -0.18 3.14
#